data_AF-A0A832NRJ2-F1
#
_entry.id   AF-A0A832NRJ2-F1
#
_cell.length_a   1.000
_cell.length_b   1.000
_cell.length_c   1.000
_cell.angle_alpha   90.00
_cell.angle_beta   90.00
_cell.angle_gamma   90.00
#
_symmetry.space_group_name_H-M   'P 1'
#
loop_
_entity.id
_entity.type
_entity.pdbx_description
1 polymer ?
#
loop_
_entity_poly.entity_id
_entity_poly.type
_entity_poly.pdbx_seq_one_letter_code
_entity_poly.pdbx_strand_id
1 'polypeptide(L)'
;MSRYYLSEEITGKEVIEESEAKKIGVIRDMAFTLDGKVAFIVETPDKKGELMELFLPFDKIIRVGDVVIIKSIKDLEKPTQ
;
A
#
# COMPACT_ATOMS: atom_id res chain seq x y z
N MET A 1 8.63 -22.07 -4.31
CA MET A 1 9.27 -21.53 -3.08
C MET A 1 8.60 -20.21 -2.77
N SER A 2 8.23 -19.97 -1.52
CA SER A 2 7.66 -18.68 -1.12
C SER A 2 8.78 -17.67 -0.96
N ARG A 3 8.62 -16.48 -1.55
CA ARG A 3 9.52 -15.35 -1.32
C ARG A 3 8.98 -14.59 -0.11
N TYR A 4 9.82 -14.44 0.91
CA TYR A 4 9.55 -13.59 2.05
C TYR A 4 10.06 -12.18 1.75
N TYR A 5 9.32 -11.17 2.21
CA TYR A 5 9.72 -9.77 2.13
C TYR A 5 9.93 -9.25 3.54
N LEU A 6 11.05 -8.56 3.78
CA LEU A 6 11.26 -7.85 5.03
C LEU A 6 10.57 -6.48 4.96
N SER A 7 10.10 -5.96 6.10
CA SER A 7 9.43 -4.65 6.12
C SER A 7 10.34 -3.55 5.55
N GLU A 8 11.62 -3.57 5.90
CA GLU A 8 12.66 -2.65 5.41
C GLU A 8 12.88 -2.70 3.89
N GLU A 9 12.58 -3.82 3.23
CA GLU A 9 12.65 -3.92 1.77
C GLU A 9 11.44 -3.28 1.09
N ILE A 10 10.35 -3.06 1.82
CA ILE A 10 9.07 -2.58 1.26
C ILE A 10 8.81 -1.11 1.61
N THR A 11 9.17 -0.70 2.82
CA THR A 11 9.02 0.69 3.26
C THR A 11 9.74 1.65 2.33
N GLY A 12 9.09 2.76 2.00
CA GLY A 12 9.58 3.76 1.05
C GLY A 12 9.27 3.45 -0.42
N LYS A 13 8.75 2.26 -0.75
CA LYS A 13 8.31 1.97 -2.12
C LYS A 13 7.08 2.76 -2.50
N GLU A 14 7.05 3.19 -3.75
CA GLU A 14 5.89 3.85 -4.32
C GLU A 14 4.79 2.84 -4.62
N VAL A 15 3.55 3.27 -4.40
CA VAL A 15 2.35 2.53 -4.81
C VAL A 15 1.82 3.17 -6.09
N ILE A 16 1.73 2.38 -7.16
CA ILE A 16 1.34 2.82 -8.49
C ILE A 16 0.05 2.11 -8.92
N GLU A 17 -0.89 2.87 -9.49
CA GLU A 17 -2.08 2.33 -10.12
C GLU A 17 -1.76 1.82 -11.54
N GLU A 18 -2.10 0.56 -11.83
CA GLU A 18 -1.76 -0.12 -13.09
C GLU A 18 -2.33 0.58 -14.33
N SER A 19 -3.57 1.08 -14.28
CA SER A 19 -4.26 1.65 -15.43
C SER A 19 -3.69 2.99 -15.89
N GLU A 20 -3.35 3.86 -14.94
CA GLU A 20 -2.90 5.23 -15.23
C GLU A 20 -1.39 5.42 -15.06
N ALA A 21 -0.67 4.37 -14.61
CA ALA A 21 0.73 4.45 -14.16
C ALA A 21 0.96 5.60 -13.16
N LYS A 22 -0.06 5.87 -12.34
CA LYS A 22 -0.11 7.03 -11.46
C LYS A 22 0.38 6.66 -10.07
N LYS A 23 1.26 7.50 -9.50
CA LYS A 23 1.64 7.41 -8.09
C LYS A 23 0.47 7.74 -7.19
N ILE A 24 0.11 6.78 -6.35
CA ILE A 24 -0.92 6.91 -5.33
C ILE A 24 -0.32 7.39 -4.02
N GLY A 25 0.84 6.85 -3.64
CA GLY A 25 1.46 7.14 -2.36
C GLY A 25 2.77 6.39 -2.17
N VAL A 26 3.22 6.36 -0.92
CA VAL A 26 4.44 5.66 -0.49
C VAL A 26 4.12 4.76 0.69
N ILE A 27 4.70 3.56 0.72
CA ILE A 27 4.52 2.65 1.86
C ILE A 27 5.31 3.18 3.05
N ARG A 28 4.62 3.40 4.16
CA ARG A 28 5.19 3.81 5.44
C ARG A 28 5.57 2.61 6.30
N ASP A 29 4.67 1.63 6.42
CA ASP A 29 4.85 0.45 7.27
C ASP A 29 3.84 -0.65 6.90
N MET A 30 3.70 -1.67 7.73
CA MET A 30 2.72 -2.74 7.64
C MET A 30 1.83 -2.76 8.89
N ALA A 31 0.52 -2.93 8.67
CA ALA A 31 -0.46 -3.18 9.70
C ALA A 31 -0.94 -4.63 9.63
N PHE A 32 -1.40 -5.15 10.77
CA PHE A 32 -2.07 -6.44 10.83
C PHE A 32 -3.28 -6.38 11.77
N THR A 33 -4.25 -7.24 11.52
CA THR A 33 -5.41 -7.44 12.38
C THR A 33 -5.22 -8.66 13.27
N LEU A 34 -5.99 -8.76 14.36
CA LEU A 34 -5.92 -9.91 15.27
C LEU A 34 -6.39 -11.23 14.61
N ASP A 35 -7.20 -11.16 13.56
CA ASP A 35 -7.58 -12.31 12.71
C ASP A 35 -6.53 -12.65 11.64
N GLY A 36 -5.38 -11.95 11.63
CA GLY A 36 -4.22 -12.29 10.81
C GLY A 36 -4.23 -11.71 9.40
N LYS A 37 -5.12 -10.76 9.09
CA LYS A 37 -5.04 -10.01 7.83
C LYS A 37 -3.90 -9.00 7.91
N VAL A 38 -3.23 -8.80 6.79
CA VAL A 38 -2.09 -7.88 6.67
C VAL A 38 -2.35 -6.85 5.58
N ALA A 39 -1.89 -5.63 5.82
CA ALA A 39 -2.00 -4.53 4.89
C ALA A 39 -0.75 -3.64 4.97
N PHE A 40 -0.38 -3.00 3.87
CA PHE A 40 0.60 -1.92 3.91
C PHE A 40 -0.08 -0.62 4.33
N ILE A 41 0.59 0.17 5.16
CA ILE A 41 0.20 1.55 5.45
C ILE A 41 0.78 2.42 4.34
N VAL A 42 -0.09 3.08 3.59
CA VAL A 42 0.28 3.95 2.47
C VAL A 42 -0.01 5.39 2.85
N GLU A 43 1.03 6.22 2.83
CA GLU A 43 0.89 7.66 2.91
C GLU A 43 0.50 8.21 1.53
N THR A 44 -0.65 8.85 1.46
CA THR A 44 -1.21 9.43 0.24
C THR A 44 -1.50 10.92 0.47
N PRO A 45 -1.20 11.81 -0.48
CA PRO A 45 -1.59 13.21 -0.37
C PRO A 45 -3.07 13.36 -0.70
N ASP A 46 -3.80 14.10 0.14
CA ASP A 46 -5.18 14.48 -0.12
C ASP A 46 -5.28 15.64 -1.14
N LYS A 47 -6.49 16.13 -1.41
CA LYS A 47 -6.71 17.24 -2.36
C LYS A 47 -6.11 18.58 -1.90
N LYS A 48 -5.81 18.73 -0.61
CA LYS A 48 -5.18 19.90 -0.01
C LYS A 48 -3.67 19.74 0.15
N GLY A 49 -3.13 18.56 -0.17
CA GLY A 49 -1.72 18.21 -0.01
C GLY A 49 -1.36 17.73 1.40
N GLU A 50 -2.34 17.47 2.27
CA GLU A 50 -2.12 16.87 3.57
C GLU A 50 -1.91 15.37 3.41
N LEU A 51 -0.95 14.81 4.15
CA LEU A 51 -0.70 13.37 4.12
C LEU A 51 -1.77 12.65 4.93
N MET A 52 -2.46 11.71 4.28
CA MET A 52 -3.40 10.81 4.90
C MET A 52 -2.91 9.38 4.79
N GLU A 53 -3.12 8.61 5.85
CA GLU A 53 -2.81 7.19 5.90
C GLU A 53 -4.01 6.38 5.41
N LEU A 54 -3.71 5.44 4.54
CA LEU A 54 -4.65 4.45 4.04
C LEU A 54 -4.02 3.06 4.15
N PHE A 55 -4.85 2.03 4.23
CA PHE A 55 -4.40 0.65 4.27
C PHE A 55 -4.55 0.01 2.90
N LEU A 56 -3.51 -0.69 2.45
CA LEU A 56 -3.50 -1.49 1.22
C LEU A 56 -3.47 -2.98 1.60
N PRO A 57 -4.62 -3.67 1.59
CA PRO A 57 -4.70 -5.09 1.85
C PRO A 57 -3.88 -5.91 0.84
N PHE A 58 -3.22 -6.96 1.30
CA PHE A 58 -2.29 -7.74 0.46
C PHE A 58 -3.01 -8.46 -0.70
N ASP A 59 -4.29 -8.79 -0.56
CA ASP A 59 -5.10 -9.41 -1.63
C ASP A 59 -5.41 -8.44 -2.79
N LYS A 60 -5.17 -7.13 -2.61
CA LYS A 60 -5.33 -6.11 -3.65
C LYS A 60 -4.05 -5.81 -4.41
N ILE A 61 -2.93 -6.38 -3.99
CA ILE A 61 -1.62 -6.15 -4.61
C ILE A 61 -1.49 -7.05 -5.84
N ILE A 62 -1.20 -6.45 -6.99
CA ILE A 62 -0.93 -7.18 -8.24
C ILE A 62 0.50 -7.71 -8.23
N ARG A 63 1.46 -6.83 -7.86
CA ARG A 63 2.89 -7.15 -7.91
C ARG A 63 3.67 -6.29 -6.93
N VAL A 64 4.71 -6.89 -6.35
CA VAL A 64 5.74 -6.22 -5.54
C VAL A 64 7.09 -6.38 -6.24
N GLY A 65 7.66 -5.26 -6.68
CA GLY A 65 8.99 -5.18 -7.28
C GLY A 65 9.74 -3.95 -6.75
N ASP A 66 10.29 -3.12 -7.62
CA ASP A 66 10.84 -1.81 -7.23
C ASP A 66 9.76 -0.88 -6.68
N VAL A 67 8.56 -0.99 -7.25
CA VAL A 67 7.31 -0.35 -6.81
C VAL A 67 6.25 -1.42 -6.51
N VAL A 68 5.19 -1.01 -5.83
CA VAL A 68 4.01 -1.85 -5.58
C VAL A 68 2.89 -1.45 -6.54
N ILE A 69 2.37 -2.43 -7.27
CA ILE A 69 1.32 -2.21 -8.28
C ILE A 69 -0.03 -2.66 -7.73
N ILE A 70 -1.05 -1.81 -7.88
CA ILE A 70 -2.44 -2.07 -7.53
C ILE A 70 -3.37 -1.81 -8.71
N LYS A 71 -4.62 -2.30 -8.65
CA LYS A 71 -5.59 -2.05 -9.72
C LYS A 71 -6.16 -0.64 -9.66
N SER A 72 -6.56 -0.18 -8.48
CA SER A 72 -7.10 1.16 -8.31
C SER A 72 -6.85 1.76 -6.93
N ILE A 73 -6.81 3.10 -6.84
CA ILE A 73 -6.84 3.81 -5.54
C ILE A 73 -8.02 3.40 -4.64
N LYS A 74 -9.11 2.91 -5.24
CA LYS A 74 -10.29 2.40 -4.51
C LYS A 74 -10.03 1.12 -3.73
N ASP A 75 -8.92 0.43 -4.02
CA ASP A 75 -8.49 -0.75 -3.29
C ASP A 75 -7.87 -0.40 -1.91
N LEU A 76 -7.64 0.89 -1.65
CA LEU A 76 -7.17 1.35 -0.36
C LEU A 76 -8.34 1.59 0.61
N GLU A 77 -8.17 1.13 1.85
CA GLU A 77 -9.13 1.24 2.93
C GLU A 77 -8.73 2.35 3.90
N LYS A 78 -9.71 2.99 4.54
CA LYS A 78 -9.42 3.97 5.60
C LYS A 78 -9.09 3.23 6.90
N PRO A 79 -8.16 3.75 7.72
CA PRO A 79 -7.94 3.23 9.06
C PRO A 79 -9.27 3.18 9.82
N THR A 80 -9.64 2.00 10.30
CA THR A 80 -10.79 1.86 11.18
C THR A 80 -10.34 2.31 12.56
N GLN A 81 -10.96 3.37 13.10
CA GLN A 81 -10.73 3.83 14.47
C GLN A 81 -11.34 2.88 15.49
#